data_AF-C1EIA9-F1
#
_entry.id   AF-C1EIA9-F1
#
_cell.length_a   1.000
_cell.length_b   1.000
_cell.length_c   1.000
_cell.angle_alpha   90.00
_cell.angle_beta   90.00
_cell.angle_gamma   90.00
#
_symmetry.space_group_name_H-M   'P 1'
#
loop_
_entity.id
_entity.type
_entity.pdbx_description
1 polymer ?
#
loop_
_entity_poly.entity_id
_entity_poly.type
_entity_poly.pdbx_seq_one_letter_code
_entity_poly.pdbx_strand_id
1 'polypeptide(L)'
;MTSTPNRRRSNATATRASADPAGSDAPYAPWRDPTRLGLLALWLGLGSVAALVAPKGTTDFDAGLVTTLVSAPFSGAVNPIFEALFNSLGVVPAVYAALLLPGAKDQPRIPTVPPLAASFALGFFALGPYLIAREPRTEPVPRSSLGWATRTIFESKVFAAFNAAFAAFLIAYGAANFTSDAAEAFVAMWRDQSALACVSSCDLTVLSIAMYGALAEDMRRRGCYDGAKAAAFCAVPVLGPCVYLLTRPSLPE
;
A
#
# COMPACT_ATOMS: atom_id res chain seq x y z
N MET A 1 -67.86 -14.96 16.15
CA MET A 1 -66.71 -14.93 15.21
C MET A 1 -65.71 -13.92 15.75
N THR A 2 -64.67 -14.41 16.40
CA THR A 2 -63.62 -13.65 17.09
C THR A 2 -62.52 -13.24 16.11
N SER A 3 -62.26 -11.94 15.96
CA SER A 3 -61.18 -11.40 15.12
C SER A 3 -59.90 -11.20 15.93
N THR A 4 -58.84 -11.93 15.57
CA THR A 4 -57.48 -11.76 16.12
C THR A 4 -56.69 -10.78 15.25
N PRO A 5 -56.02 -9.75 15.79
CA PRO A 5 -55.11 -8.94 14.99
C PRO A 5 -53.70 -9.57 14.94
N ASN A 6 -53.20 -9.73 13.71
CA ASN A 6 -51.91 -10.30 13.38
C ASN A 6 -50.78 -9.27 13.65
N ARG A 7 -49.94 -9.51 14.66
CA ARG A 7 -48.85 -8.62 15.07
C ARG A 7 -47.59 -8.95 14.26
N ARG A 8 -47.36 -8.23 13.16
CA ARG A 8 -46.07 -8.29 12.42
C ARG A 8 -44.93 -7.84 13.35
N ARG A 9 -44.00 -8.75 13.65
CA ARG A 9 -42.71 -8.43 14.27
C ARG A 9 -41.82 -7.82 13.20
N SER A 10 -41.47 -6.53 13.32
CA SER A 10 -40.34 -5.96 12.59
C SER A 10 -39.07 -6.37 13.34
N ASN A 11 -38.22 -7.16 12.69
CA ASN A 11 -36.86 -7.37 13.17
C ASN A 11 -36.04 -6.14 12.77
N ALA A 12 -35.87 -5.21 13.72
CA ALA A 12 -34.89 -4.14 13.58
C ALA A 12 -33.49 -4.74 13.73
N THR A 13 -32.80 -4.92 12.60
CA THR A 13 -31.37 -5.22 12.59
C THR A 13 -30.65 -4.02 13.17
N ALA A 14 -30.16 -4.14 14.40
CA ALA A 14 -29.32 -3.14 15.04
C ALA A 14 -27.97 -3.09 14.32
N THR A 15 -27.85 -2.23 13.32
CA THR A 15 -26.56 -1.82 12.77
C THR A 15 -25.85 -1.09 13.90
N ARG A 16 -24.84 -1.74 14.49
CA ARG A 16 -23.97 -1.16 15.51
C ARG A 16 -23.15 -0.07 14.82
N ALA A 17 -23.68 1.14 14.76
CA ALA A 17 -22.91 2.33 14.48
C ALA A 17 -21.84 2.38 15.57
N SER A 18 -20.58 2.15 15.18
CA SER A 18 -19.43 2.52 15.98
C SER A 18 -19.58 4.00 16.29
N ALA A 19 -19.94 4.31 17.53
CA ALA A 19 -19.96 5.66 18.04
C ALA A 19 -18.51 6.18 17.98
N ASP A 20 -18.23 7.08 17.04
CA ASP A 20 -17.12 7.99 17.21
C ASP A 20 -17.39 8.78 18.50
N PRO A 21 -16.47 8.79 19.48
CA PRO A 21 -16.62 9.67 20.61
C PRO A 21 -16.41 11.09 20.09
N ALA A 22 -17.53 11.77 19.81
CA ALA A 22 -17.55 13.20 19.66
C ALA A 22 -16.98 13.84 20.94
N GLY A 23 -15.92 14.65 20.81
CA GLY A 23 -15.57 15.67 21.79
C GLY A 23 -14.42 15.39 22.75
N SER A 24 -13.24 14.97 22.26
CA SER A 24 -12.00 15.25 23.01
C SER A 24 -11.10 16.15 22.16
N ASP A 25 -10.82 17.37 22.62
CA ASP A 25 -9.75 18.26 22.10
C ASP A 25 -8.33 17.65 22.32
N ALA A 26 -8.25 16.38 22.71
CA ALA A 26 -7.00 15.68 22.88
C ALA A 26 -6.36 15.41 21.51
N PRO A 27 -5.07 15.75 21.33
CA PRO A 27 -4.34 15.43 20.11
C PRO A 27 -4.44 13.94 19.77
N TYR A 28 -4.56 13.60 18.48
CA TYR A 28 -4.59 12.20 18.03
C TYR A 28 -3.36 11.45 18.56
N ALA A 29 -3.60 10.33 19.25
CA ALA A 29 -2.57 9.52 19.90
C ALA A 29 -2.42 8.16 19.17
N PRO A 30 -1.40 7.98 18.32
CA PRO A 30 -1.29 6.80 17.47
C PRO A 30 -1.28 5.46 18.22
N TRP A 31 -0.67 5.40 19.41
CA TRP A 31 -0.58 4.17 20.21
C TRP A 31 -1.91 3.67 20.78
N ARG A 32 -3.00 4.45 20.67
CA ARG A 32 -4.35 4.01 21.05
C ARG A 32 -5.13 3.38 19.89
N ASP A 33 -4.63 3.48 18.66
CA ASP A 33 -5.29 2.95 17.47
C ASP A 33 -4.72 1.56 17.12
N PRO A 34 -5.56 0.49 17.14
CA PRO A 34 -5.11 -0.87 16.87
C PRO A 34 -4.49 -1.03 15.48
N THR A 35 -4.91 -0.22 14.50
CA THR A 35 -4.33 -0.21 13.16
C THR A 35 -2.86 0.21 13.20
N ARG A 36 -2.52 1.19 14.05
CA ARG A 36 -1.13 1.67 14.22
C ARG A 36 -0.26 0.66 14.94
N LEU A 37 -0.82 -0.04 15.92
CA LEU A 37 -0.13 -1.17 16.57
C LEU A 37 0.15 -2.30 15.58
N GLY A 38 -0.79 -2.59 14.67
CA GLY A 38 -0.59 -3.52 13.56
C GLY A 38 0.54 -3.09 12.61
N LEU A 39 0.58 -1.81 12.23
CA LEU A 39 1.67 -1.27 11.40
C LEU A 39 3.03 -1.31 12.11
N LEU A 40 3.07 -1.03 13.41
CA LEU A 40 4.28 -1.17 14.21
C LEU A 40 4.76 -2.63 14.27
N ALA A 41 3.84 -3.57 14.48
CA ALA A 41 4.16 -5.00 14.46
C ALA A 41 4.70 -5.44 13.09
N LEU A 42 4.11 -4.96 11.98
CA LEU A 42 4.62 -5.21 10.64
C LEU A 42 6.03 -4.63 10.44
N TRP A 43 6.29 -3.41 10.94
CA TRP A 43 7.60 -2.76 10.82
C TRP A 43 8.68 -3.52 11.61
N LEU A 44 8.38 -3.90 12.85
CA LEU A 44 9.27 -4.72 13.68
C LEU A 44 9.47 -6.12 13.11
N GLY A 45 8.41 -6.72 12.53
CA GLY A 45 8.47 -8.00 11.86
C GLY A 45 9.39 -7.98 10.64
N LEU A 46 9.26 -6.95 9.79
CA LEU A 46 10.16 -6.75 8.65
C LEU A 46 11.62 -6.53 9.11
N GLY A 47 11.83 -5.73 10.15
CA GLY A 47 13.16 -5.56 10.75
C GLY A 47 13.74 -6.87 11.28
N SER A 48 12.90 -7.72 11.88
CA SER A 48 13.30 -9.04 12.37
C SER A 48 13.68 -9.98 11.22
N VAL A 49 12.95 -9.95 10.10
CA VAL A 49 13.33 -10.67 8.87
C VAL A 49 14.70 -10.21 8.39
N ALA A 50 14.91 -8.90 8.25
CA ALA A 50 16.20 -8.35 7.78
C ALA A 50 17.37 -8.71 8.72
N ALA A 51 17.15 -8.75 10.04
CA ALA A 51 18.21 -9.02 11.00
C ALA A 51 18.50 -10.53 11.21
N LEU A 52 17.47 -11.37 11.15
CA LEU A 52 17.53 -12.76 11.61
C LEU A 52 17.35 -13.80 10.50
N VAL A 53 16.59 -13.47 9.45
CA VAL A 53 16.19 -14.42 8.40
C VAL A 53 16.96 -14.19 7.11
N ALA A 54 17.16 -12.93 6.73
CA ALA A 54 17.83 -12.59 5.48
C ALA A 54 19.26 -13.15 5.44
N PRO A 55 19.71 -13.67 4.27
CA PRO A 55 21.10 -14.06 4.05
C PRO A 55 22.09 -12.97 4.47
N LYS A 56 23.26 -13.37 4.99
CA LYS A 56 24.29 -12.43 5.48
C LYS A 56 25.51 -12.45 4.57
N GLY A 57 26.23 -11.33 4.53
CA GLY A 57 27.45 -11.21 3.71
C GLY A 57 27.16 -11.12 2.21
N THR A 58 25.96 -10.73 1.81
CA THR A 58 25.50 -10.69 0.41
C THR A 58 25.77 -9.38 -0.29
N THR A 59 26.42 -8.40 0.35
CA THR A 59 26.56 -7.02 -0.15
C THR A 59 27.03 -6.93 -1.59
N ASP A 60 28.09 -7.65 -1.97
CA ASP A 60 28.64 -7.61 -3.32
C ASP A 60 27.71 -8.27 -4.35
N PHE A 61 27.06 -9.37 -3.96
CA PHE A 61 26.06 -10.04 -4.78
C PHE A 61 24.85 -9.14 -5.03
N ASP A 62 24.31 -8.54 -3.96
CA ASP A 62 23.16 -7.65 -4.01
C ASP A 62 23.46 -6.38 -4.80
N ALA A 63 24.68 -5.82 -4.70
CA ALA A 63 25.10 -4.70 -5.54
C ALA A 63 25.08 -5.08 -7.03
N GLY A 64 25.60 -6.26 -7.38
CA GLY A 64 25.54 -6.80 -8.74
C GLY A 64 24.11 -7.03 -9.24
N LEU A 65 23.22 -7.50 -8.36
CA LEU A 65 21.79 -7.64 -8.66
C LEU A 65 21.16 -6.29 -8.98
N VAL A 66 21.36 -5.27 -8.14
CA VAL A 66 20.81 -3.92 -8.36
C VAL A 66 21.33 -3.34 -9.68
N THR A 67 22.62 -3.45 -9.97
CA THR A 67 23.19 -2.97 -11.24
C THR A 67 22.49 -3.63 -12.43
N THR A 68 22.27 -4.94 -12.37
CA THR A 68 21.61 -5.70 -13.44
C THR A 68 20.14 -5.31 -13.58
N LEU A 69 19.41 -5.22 -12.46
CA LEU A 69 18.00 -4.83 -12.41
C LEU A 69 17.75 -3.43 -12.99
N VAL A 70 18.68 -2.49 -12.77
CA VAL A 70 18.57 -1.12 -13.28
C VAL A 70 19.01 -1.02 -14.75
N SER A 71 20.05 -1.75 -15.15
CA SER A 71 20.68 -1.61 -16.47
C SER A 71 19.99 -2.44 -17.55
N ALA A 72 19.40 -3.57 -17.18
CA ALA A 72 18.69 -4.48 -18.10
C ALA A 72 17.42 -5.05 -17.43
N PRO A 73 16.45 -4.19 -17.04
CA PRO A 73 15.21 -4.65 -16.42
C PRO A 73 14.44 -5.55 -17.40
N PHE A 74 13.88 -6.64 -16.87
CA PHE A 74 13.06 -7.60 -17.64
C PHE A 74 13.84 -8.43 -18.66
N SER A 75 15.17 -8.54 -18.51
CA SER A 75 16.02 -9.38 -19.35
C SER A 75 15.99 -10.87 -18.96
N GLY A 76 15.52 -11.20 -17.75
CA GLY A 76 15.62 -12.54 -17.18
C GLY A 76 17.03 -12.91 -16.71
N ALA A 77 17.99 -11.96 -16.75
CA ALA A 77 19.38 -12.19 -16.36
C ALA A 77 19.57 -12.44 -14.86
N VAL A 78 18.63 -11.98 -14.03
CA VAL A 78 18.64 -12.26 -12.58
C VAL A 78 17.76 -13.47 -12.29
N ASN A 79 16.46 -13.23 -12.21
CA ASN A 79 15.40 -14.20 -12.10
C ASN A 79 14.13 -13.42 -12.44
N PRO A 80 13.35 -13.84 -13.43
CA PRO A 80 12.26 -13.03 -13.95
C PRO A 80 11.13 -12.80 -12.92
N ILE A 81 10.94 -13.72 -11.97
CA ILE A 81 9.99 -13.54 -10.85
C ILE A 81 10.48 -12.42 -9.94
N PHE A 82 11.77 -12.42 -9.60
CA PHE A 82 12.36 -11.36 -8.78
C PHE A 82 12.40 -10.01 -9.52
N GLU A 83 12.66 -9.99 -10.83
CA GLU A 83 12.63 -8.77 -11.64
C GLU A 83 11.24 -8.10 -11.60
N ALA A 84 10.17 -8.89 -11.73
CA ALA A 84 8.79 -8.39 -11.59
C ALA A 84 8.51 -7.85 -10.17
N LEU A 85 8.94 -8.59 -9.14
CA LEU A 85 8.77 -8.23 -7.74
C LEU A 85 9.51 -6.92 -7.40
N PHE A 86 10.78 -6.83 -7.77
CA PHE A 86 11.62 -5.67 -7.49
C PHE A 86 11.07 -4.41 -8.15
N ASN A 87 10.68 -4.49 -9.43
CA ASN A 87 10.09 -3.36 -10.14
C ASN A 87 8.71 -2.96 -9.60
N SER A 88 7.98 -3.88 -8.95
CA SER A 88 6.73 -3.55 -8.25
C SER A 88 6.95 -2.59 -7.08
N LEU A 89 8.14 -2.59 -6.46
CA LEU A 89 8.50 -1.63 -5.40
C LEU A 89 8.66 -0.19 -5.91
N GLY A 90 8.73 0.04 -7.23
CA GLY A 90 8.60 1.39 -7.80
C GLY A 90 7.14 1.86 -7.93
N VAL A 91 6.21 0.93 -8.19
CA VAL A 91 4.77 1.23 -8.38
C VAL A 91 4.09 1.51 -7.05
N VAL A 92 4.35 0.68 -6.04
CA VAL A 92 3.70 0.77 -4.73
C VAL A 92 3.84 2.15 -4.05
N PRO A 93 5.04 2.74 -3.91
CA PRO A 93 5.19 4.08 -3.33
C PRO A 93 4.57 5.17 -4.21
N ALA A 94 4.54 5.00 -5.54
CA ALA A 94 3.82 5.90 -6.44
C ALA A 94 2.30 5.88 -6.18
N VAL A 95 1.74 4.70 -5.91
CA VAL A 95 0.34 4.56 -5.47
C VAL A 95 0.12 5.21 -4.11
N TYR A 96 0.98 4.96 -3.13
CA TYR A 96 0.91 5.62 -1.83
C TYR A 96 0.96 7.15 -1.96
N ALA A 97 1.74 7.68 -2.89
CA ALA A 97 1.77 9.11 -3.17
C ALA A 97 0.40 9.64 -3.59
N ALA A 98 -0.28 8.95 -4.50
CA ALA A 98 -1.63 9.32 -4.94
C ALA A 98 -2.71 9.17 -3.86
N LEU A 99 -2.52 8.29 -2.88
CA LEU A 99 -3.46 8.09 -1.77
C LEU A 99 -3.24 9.08 -0.62
N LEU A 100 -1.97 9.40 -0.31
CA LEU A 100 -1.60 10.15 0.90
C LEU A 100 -1.44 11.65 0.65
N LEU A 101 -0.91 12.06 -0.51
CA LEU A 101 -0.61 13.47 -0.79
C LEU A 101 -1.83 14.40 -0.79
N PRO A 102 -3.06 13.99 -1.17
CA PRO A 102 -4.22 14.86 -1.03
C PRO A 102 -4.53 15.29 0.41
N GLY A 103 -4.15 14.46 1.40
CA GLY A 103 -4.29 14.76 2.83
C GLY A 103 -2.99 15.20 3.52
N ALA A 104 -1.94 15.53 2.76
CA ALA A 104 -0.62 15.79 3.34
C ALA A 104 -0.43 17.20 3.89
N LYS A 105 -1.28 18.15 3.50
CA LYS A 105 -1.18 19.54 3.95
C LYS A 105 -1.35 19.60 5.47
N ASP A 106 -0.46 20.33 6.13
CA ASP A 106 -0.48 20.56 7.59
C ASP A 106 -0.49 19.26 8.43
N GLN A 107 0.09 18.17 7.90
CA GLN A 107 0.26 16.91 8.62
C GLN A 107 1.24 17.11 9.80
N PRO A 108 0.82 16.88 11.05
CA PRO A 108 1.70 17.06 12.20
C PRO A 108 2.80 15.99 12.30
N ARG A 109 3.84 16.30 13.08
CA ARG A 109 5.00 15.45 13.42
C ARG A 109 5.97 15.19 12.27
N ILE A 110 5.50 14.57 11.20
CA ILE A 110 6.36 14.12 10.09
C ILE A 110 5.76 14.61 8.77
N PRO A 111 6.48 15.44 7.99
CA PRO A 111 6.01 15.83 6.67
C PRO A 111 5.90 14.60 5.77
N THR A 112 4.85 14.50 4.98
CA THR A 112 4.53 13.31 4.17
C THR A 112 5.58 13.00 3.10
N VAL A 113 6.13 14.03 2.45
CA VAL A 113 6.94 13.87 1.24
C VAL A 113 8.28 13.15 1.50
N PRO A 114 9.09 13.50 2.51
CA PRO A 114 10.37 12.82 2.74
C PRO A 114 10.27 11.30 2.94
N PRO A 115 9.45 10.75 3.86
CA PRO A 115 9.35 9.29 4.05
C PRO A 115 8.75 8.59 2.83
N LEU A 116 7.82 9.24 2.11
CA LEU A 116 7.24 8.72 0.88
C LEU A 116 8.25 8.67 -0.28
N ALA A 117 9.11 9.69 -0.41
CA ALA A 117 10.18 9.67 -1.41
C ALA A 117 11.23 8.62 -1.06
N ALA A 118 11.62 8.53 0.22
CA ALA A 118 12.59 7.55 0.69
C ALA A 118 12.09 6.10 0.54
N SER A 119 10.78 5.86 0.53
CA SER A 119 10.22 4.52 0.36
C SER A 119 10.41 3.93 -1.03
N PHE A 120 10.80 4.71 -2.04
CA PHE A 120 11.24 4.16 -3.33
C PHE A 120 12.55 3.36 -3.21
N ALA A 121 13.38 3.66 -2.20
CA ALA A 121 14.63 2.96 -1.96
C ALA A 121 14.56 2.02 -0.74
N LEU A 122 13.88 2.46 0.32
CA LEU A 122 13.86 1.76 1.61
C LEU A 122 12.52 1.05 1.89
N GLY A 123 11.54 1.15 1.00
CA GLY A 123 10.25 0.49 1.17
C GLY A 123 9.52 0.91 2.46
N PHE A 124 8.94 -0.07 3.14
CA PHE A 124 8.24 0.12 4.40
C PHE A 124 9.16 0.52 5.55
N PHE A 125 10.48 0.33 5.47
CA PHE A 125 11.38 0.87 6.51
C PHE A 125 11.31 2.40 6.59
N ALA A 126 11.15 3.08 5.45
CA ALA A 126 10.94 4.52 5.40
C ALA A 126 9.48 4.93 5.60
N LEU A 127 8.55 4.23 4.93
CA LEU A 127 7.13 4.62 4.96
C LEU A 127 6.43 4.24 6.27
N GLY A 128 6.80 3.13 6.88
CA GLY A 128 6.19 2.56 8.09
C GLY A 128 6.15 3.53 9.27
N PRO A 129 7.28 4.12 9.70
CA PRO A 129 7.30 5.08 10.82
C PRO A 129 6.37 6.28 10.57
N TYR A 130 6.31 6.75 9.33
CA TYR A 130 5.37 7.80 8.94
C TYR A 130 3.91 7.34 9.04
N LEU A 131 3.57 6.18 8.49
CA LEU A 131 2.21 5.63 8.57
C LEU A 131 1.78 5.34 10.01
N ILE A 132 2.72 4.98 10.90
CA ILE A 132 2.46 4.76 12.32
C ILE A 132 2.16 6.10 13.02
N ALA A 133 2.96 7.14 12.78
CA ALA A 133 2.89 8.38 13.56
C ALA A 133 1.87 9.42 13.05
N ARG A 134 1.52 9.38 11.75
CA ARG A 134 0.66 10.38 11.11
C ARG A 134 -0.79 10.31 11.58
N GLU A 135 -1.48 11.43 11.44
CA GLU A 135 -2.93 11.51 11.62
C GLU A 135 -3.63 11.09 10.30
N PRO A 136 -4.64 10.19 10.36
CA PRO A 136 -5.54 9.97 9.23
C PRO A 136 -6.28 11.27 8.89
N ARG A 137 -6.37 11.60 7.59
CA ARG A 137 -7.11 12.76 7.08
C ARG A 137 -8.21 12.28 6.13
N THR A 138 -9.39 12.05 6.70
CA THR A 138 -10.59 11.54 6.01
C THR A 138 -11.52 12.63 5.52
N GLU A 139 -11.34 13.87 5.97
CA GLU A 139 -12.20 14.98 5.57
C GLU A 139 -12.03 15.31 4.09
N PRO A 140 -13.11 15.66 3.36
CA PRO A 140 -13.03 16.09 1.97
C PRO A 140 -12.05 17.25 1.79
N VAL A 141 -11.25 17.18 0.73
CA VAL A 141 -10.28 18.22 0.36
C VAL A 141 -10.59 18.70 -1.07
N PRO A 142 -10.80 20.00 -1.30
CA PRO A 142 -11.03 20.51 -2.65
C PRO A 142 -9.75 20.43 -3.47
N ARG A 143 -9.88 20.02 -4.72
CA ARG A 143 -8.77 19.83 -5.67
C ARG A 143 -7.97 21.11 -5.86
N SER A 144 -8.63 22.26 -5.84
CA SER A 144 -8.04 23.58 -5.93
C SER A 144 -7.05 23.91 -4.81
N SER A 145 -7.20 23.30 -3.62
CA SER A 145 -6.32 23.52 -2.46
C SER A 145 -5.01 22.71 -2.48
N LEU A 146 -4.88 21.78 -3.43
CA LEU A 146 -3.73 20.90 -3.54
C LEU A 146 -2.53 21.59 -4.19
N GLY A 147 -1.33 21.22 -3.75
CA GLY A 147 -0.09 21.61 -4.43
C GLY A 147 -0.03 21.09 -5.87
N TRP A 148 0.75 21.76 -6.72
CA TRP A 148 0.79 21.49 -8.17
C TRP A 148 1.03 20.02 -8.51
N ALA A 149 2.00 19.37 -7.87
CA ALA A 149 2.33 17.97 -8.14
C ALA A 149 1.17 17.02 -7.78
N THR A 150 0.57 17.17 -6.59
CA THR A 150 -0.59 16.39 -6.17
C THR A 150 -1.76 16.57 -7.14
N ARG A 151 -2.08 17.82 -7.47
CA ARG A 151 -3.22 18.15 -8.34
C ARG A 151 -3.06 17.67 -9.78
N THR A 152 -1.84 17.73 -10.30
CA THR A 152 -1.57 17.57 -11.75
C THR A 152 -1.03 16.19 -12.09
N ILE A 153 -0.24 15.59 -11.20
CA ILE A 153 0.38 14.27 -11.41
C ILE A 153 -0.43 13.21 -10.67
N PHE A 154 -0.48 13.29 -9.34
CA PHE A 154 -0.98 12.20 -8.51
C PHE A 154 -2.52 12.04 -8.53
N GLU A 155 -3.27 13.11 -8.83
CA GLU A 155 -4.71 13.05 -9.11
C GLU A 155 -5.03 12.80 -10.60
N SER A 156 -4.02 12.65 -11.48
CA SER A 156 -4.24 12.43 -12.91
C SER A 156 -4.67 11.00 -13.23
N LYS A 157 -5.65 10.87 -14.13
CA LYS A 157 -6.03 9.57 -14.71
C LYS A 157 -4.94 8.99 -15.61
N VAL A 158 -4.06 9.82 -16.19
CA VAL A 158 -2.89 9.35 -16.96
C VAL A 158 -1.88 8.68 -16.04
N PHE A 159 -1.59 9.29 -14.88
CA PHE A 159 -0.72 8.69 -13.86
C PHE A 159 -1.29 7.35 -13.37
N ALA A 160 -2.60 7.31 -13.07
CA ALA A 160 -3.26 6.08 -12.66
C ALA A 160 -3.23 5.00 -13.76
N ALA A 161 -3.49 5.37 -15.02
CA ALA A 161 -3.46 4.46 -16.16
C ALA A 161 -2.07 3.89 -16.39
N PHE A 162 -1.03 4.72 -16.33
CA PHE A 162 0.35 4.29 -16.45
C PHE A 162 0.72 3.27 -15.37
N ASN A 163 0.43 3.57 -14.09
CA ASN A 163 0.73 2.66 -12.99
C ASN A 163 -0.06 1.35 -13.10
N ALA A 164 -1.33 1.39 -13.50
CA ALA A 164 -2.13 0.18 -13.70
C ALA A 164 -1.62 -0.67 -14.87
N ALA A 165 -1.26 -0.04 -16.00
CA ALA A 165 -0.70 -0.73 -17.15
C ALA A 165 0.66 -1.36 -16.82
N PHE A 166 1.53 -0.63 -16.10
CA PHE A 166 2.82 -1.15 -15.70
C PHE A 166 2.68 -2.28 -14.65
N ALA A 167 1.79 -2.15 -13.67
CA ALA A 167 1.47 -3.23 -12.74
C ALA A 167 0.94 -4.49 -13.45
N ALA A 168 0.05 -4.31 -14.44
CA ALA A 168 -0.45 -5.41 -15.25
C ALA A 168 0.67 -6.07 -16.08
N PHE A 169 1.57 -5.28 -16.66
CA PHE A 169 2.76 -5.77 -17.34
C PHE A 169 3.65 -6.59 -16.40
N LEU A 170 3.93 -6.12 -15.18
CA LEU A 170 4.76 -6.85 -14.21
C LEU A 170 4.16 -8.22 -13.85
N ILE A 171 2.85 -8.27 -13.63
CA ILE A 171 2.12 -9.52 -13.37
C ILE A 171 2.21 -10.44 -14.59
N ALA A 172 1.96 -9.91 -15.80
CA ALA A 172 2.04 -10.69 -17.03
C ALA A 172 3.46 -11.22 -17.30
N TYR A 173 4.49 -10.40 -17.07
CA TYR A 173 5.89 -10.78 -17.21
C TYR A 173 6.27 -11.88 -16.22
N GLY A 174 5.92 -11.72 -14.94
CA GLY A 174 6.17 -12.75 -13.93
C GLY A 174 5.45 -14.06 -14.27
N ALA A 175 4.18 -14.00 -14.68
CA ALA A 175 3.39 -15.17 -15.06
C ALA A 175 3.93 -15.87 -16.32
N ALA A 176 4.32 -15.10 -17.35
CA ALA A 176 4.85 -15.65 -18.60
C ALA A 176 6.19 -16.38 -18.40
N ASN A 177 6.95 -16.00 -17.37
CA ASN A 177 8.23 -16.60 -17.03
C ASN A 177 8.16 -17.55 -15.80
N PHE A 178 6.95 -17.87 -15.34
CA PHE A 178 6.76 -18.74 -14.18
C PHE A 178 6.92 -20.22 -14.60
N THR A 179 8.14 -20.73 -14.48
CA THR A 179 8.48 -22.15 -14.65
C THR A 179 8.90 -22.77 -13.33
N SER A 180 8.95 -24.11 -13.25
CA SER A 180 9.50 -24.82 -12.08
C SER A 180 10.90 -24.32 -11.74
N ASP A 181 11.76 -24.24 -12.75
CA ASP A 181 13.17 -23.89 -12.59
C ASP A 181 13.33 -22.44 -12.15
N ALA A 182 12.53 -21.52 -12.71
CA ALA A 182 12.52 -20.12 -12.30
C ALA A 182 12.03 -19.95 -10.86
N ALA A 183 11.01 -20.71 -10.45
CA ALA A 183 10.50 -20.69 -9.09
C ALA A 183 11.51 -21.26 -8.09
N GLU A 184 12.14 -22.39 -8.39
CA GLU A 184 13.19 -22.99 -7.55
C GLU A 184 14.40 -22.06 -7.41
N ALA A 185 14.85 -21.46 -8.53
CA ALA A 185 15.94 -20.49 -8.50
C ALA A 185 15.58 -19.24 -7.69
N PHE A 186 14.33 -18.76 -7.78
CA PHE A 186 13.86 -17.65 -6.96
C PHE A 186 13.86 -17.98 -5.47
N VAL A 187 13.38 -19.17 -5.10
CA VAL A 187 13.38 -19.63 -3.70
C VAL A 187 14.81 -19.75 -3.16
N ALA A 188 15.72 -20.33 -3.93
CA ALA A 188 17.14 -20.41 -3.56
C ALA A 188 17.77 -19.02 -3.40
N MET A 189 17.47 -18.09 -4.30
CA MET A 189 17.93 -16.71 -4.21
C MET A 189 17.42 -16.01 -2.94
N TRP A 190 16.11 -16.12 -2.69
CA TRP A 190 15.43 -15.53 -1.53
C TRP A 190 15.94 -16.09 -0.20
N ARG A 191 16.20 -17.40 -0.14
CA ARG A 191 16.56 -18.09 1.10
C ARG A 191 18.05 -18.03 1.42
N ASP A 192 18.90 -18.15 0.40
CA ASP A 192 20.32 -18.49 0.62
C ASP A 192 21.30 -17.44 0.07
N GLN A 193 20.92 -16.67 -0.96
CA GLN A 193 21.91 -15.92 -1.76
C GLN A 193 21.81 -14.40 -1.62
N SER A 194 20.61 -13.86 -1.38
CA SER A 194 20.37 -12.41 -1.45
C SER A 194 19.52 -11.90 -0.30
N ALA A 195 20.10 -11.00 0.51
CA ALA A 195 19.34 -10.23 1.49
C ALA A 195 18.35 -9.30 0.80
N LEU A 196 18.74 -8.69 -0.32
CA LEU A 196 17.89 -7.83 -1.12
C LEU A 196 16.63 -8.57 -1.58
N ALA A 197 16.75 -9.77 -2.16
CA ALA A 197 15.62 -10.55 -2.61
C ALA A 197 14.71 -10.98 -1.46
N CYS A 198 15.32 -11.42 -0.34
CA CYS A 198 14.60 -11.80 0.87
C CYS A 198 13.74 -10.64 1.41
N VAL A 199 14.40 -9.53 1.72
CA VAL A 199 13.79 -8.37 2.38
C VAL A 199 12.81 -7.67 1.45
N SER A 200 13.13 -7.48 0.17
CA SER A 200 12.24 -6.83 -0.80
C SER A 200 10.92 -7.59 -0.98
N SER A 201 10.95 -8.92 -0.94
CA SER A 201 9.74 -9.75 -1.05
C SER A 201 8.83 -9.63 0.17
N CYS A 202 9.44 -9.61 1.36
CA CYS A 202 8.73 -9.38 2.61
C CYS A 202 8.20 -7.94 2.67
N ASP A 203 8.98 -6.96 2.23
CA ASP A 203 8.61 -5.55 2.19
C ASP A 203 7.41 -5.31 1.27
N LEU A 204 7.40 -5.88 0.06
CA LEU A 204 6.26 -5.80 -0.86
C LEU A 204 4.99 -6.37 -0.22
N THR A 205 5.11 -7.49 0.51
CA THR A 205 4.00 -8.10 1.23
C THR A 205 3.48 -7.17 2.34
N VAL A 206 4.38 -6.60 3.13
CA VAL A 206 4.04 -5.67 4.22
C VAL A 206 3.38 -4.39 3.68
N LEU A 207 3.94 -3.79 2.63
CA LEU A 207 3.35 -2.64 1.95
C LEU A 207 1.96 -2.98 1.39
N SER A 208 1.77 -4.17 0.84
CA SER A 208 0.48 -4.60 0.31
C SER A 208 -0.58 -4.74 1.41
N ILE A 209 -0.21 -5.29 2.57
CA ILE A 209 -1.09 -5.37 3.75
C ILE A 209 -1.41 -3.96 4.27
N ALA A 210 -0.40 -3.10 4.42
CA ALA A 210 -0.56 -1.75 4.92
C ALA A 210 -1.37 -0.83 3.98
N MET A 211 -1.51 -1.20 2.71
CA MET A 211 -2.20 -0.41 1.67
C MET A 211 -3.66 -0.14 2.02
N TYR A 212 -4.35 -1.09 2.66
CA TYR A 212 -5.77 -0.96 3.00
C TYR A 212 -6.06 0.32 3.79
N GLY A 213 -5.18 0.69 4.74
CA GLY A 213 -5.37 1.90 5.54
C GLY A 213 -5.34 3.18 4.69
N ALA A 214 -4.36 3.31 3.80
CA ALA A 214 -4.23 4.48 2.92
C ALA A 214 -5.35 4.55 1.88
N LEU A 215 -5.73 3.40 1.31
CA LEU A 215 -6.80 3.30 0.32
C LEU A 215 -8.16 3.62 0.94
N ALA A 216 -8.47 3.04 2.10
CA ALA A 216 -9.71 3.31 2.82
C ALA A 216 -9.82 4.78 3.26
N GLU A 217 -8.71 5.41 3.64
CA GLU A 217 -8.67 6.84 3.96
C GLU A 217 -8.98 7.71 2.72
N ASP A 218 -8.38 7.42 1.56
CA ASP A 218 -8.69 8.14 0.32
C ASP A 218 -10.14 7.92 -0.14
N MET A 219 -10.71 6.73 0.04
CA MET A 219 -12.13 6.48 -0.24
C MET A 219 -13.06 7.28 0.66
N ARG A 220 -12.73 7.43 1.96
CA ARG A 220 -13.49 8.27 2.89
C ARG A 220 -13.43 9.74 2.49
N ARG A 221 -12.24 10.23 2.12
CA ARG A 221 -12.02 11.59 1.61
C ARG A 221 -12.89 11.92 0.39
N ARG A 222 -13.20 10.91 -0.42
CA ARG A 222 -14.03 11.02 -1.63
C ARG A 222 -15.50 10.68 -1.39
N GLY A 223 -15.91 10.39 -0.16
CA GLY A 223 -17.28 10.02 0.18
C GLY A 223 -17.76 8.70 -0.44
N CYS A 224 -16.84 7.81 -0.83
CA CYS A 224 -17.17 6.55 -1.52
C CYS A 224 -16.73 5.29 -0.76
N TYR A 225 -16.43 5.41 0.54
CA TYR A 225 -15.93 4.31 1.35
C TYR A 225 -16.92 3.13 1.43
N ASP A 226 -16.40 1.97 1.08
CA ASP A 226 -17.02 0.67 1.22
C ASP A 226 -15.91 -0.31 1.60
N GLY A 227 -16.03 -0.93 2.77
CA GLY A 227 -14.98 -1.80 3.32
C GLY A 227 -14.71 -3.03 2.45
N ALA A 228 -15.75 -3.61 1.83
CA ALA A 228 -15.60 -4.77 0.97
C ALA A 228 -14.90 -4.40 -0.35
N LYS A 229 -15.26 -3.25 -0.95
CA LYS A 229 -14.56 -2.73 -2.13
C LYS A 229 -13.10 -2.39 -1.83
N ALA A 230 -12.84 -1.74 -0.69
CA ALA A 230 -11.47 -1.44 -0.27
C ALA A 230 -10.63 -2.73 -0.13
N ALA A 231 -11.19 -3.76 0.53
CA ALA A 231 -10.53 -5.05 0.66
C ALA A 231 -10.32 -5.73 -0.70
N ALA A 232 -11.30 -5.69 -1.60
CA ALA A 232 -11.19 -6.24 -2.94
C ALA A 232 -10.07 -5.58 -3.77
N PHE A 233 -9.94 -4.25 -3.70
CA PHE A 233 -8.82 -3.55 -4.34
C PHE A 233 -7.47 -3.91 -3.72
N CYS A 234 -7.39 -4.19 -2.42
CA CYS A 234 -6.14 -4.62 -1.79
C CYS A 234 -5.82 -6.11 -1.96
N ALA A 235 -6.80 -6.94 -2.32
CA ALA A 235 -6.63 -8.39 -2.45
C ALA A 235 -5.71 -8.81 -3.61
N VAL A 236 -5.54 -7.94 -4.62
CA VAL A 236 -4.57 -8.13 -5.70
C VAL A 236 -3.45 -7.09 -5.50
N PRO A 237 -2.32 -7.47 -4.85
CA PRO A 237 -1.20 -6.58 -4.60
C PRO A 237 -0.77 -5.80 -5.85
N VAL A 238 -0.35 -4.55 -5.64
CA VAL A 238 0.12 -3.62 -6.69
C VAL A 238 -0.97 -3.20 -7.69
N LEU A 239 -1.54 -4.14 -8.45
CA LEU A 239 -2.51 -3.88 -9.50
C LEU A 239 -3.85 -3.36 -8.96
N GLY A 240 -4.41 -4.01 -7.94
CA GLY A 240 -5.72 -3.65 -7.41
C GLY A 240 -5.77 -2.20 -6.88
N PRO A 241 -4.79 -1.73 -6.10
CA PRO A 241 -4.68 -0.31 -5.73
C PRO A 241 -4.52 0.63 -6.94
N CYS A 242 -3.82 0.23 -8.00
CA CYS A 242 -3.74 1.02 -9.24
C CYS A 242 -5.10 1.12 -9.95
N VAL A 243 -5.86 0.02 -10.01
CA VAL A 243 -7.22 0.01 -10.56
C VAL A 243 -8.15 0.90 -9.73
N TYR A 244 -7.97 0.94 -8.41
CA TYR A 244 -8.66 1.92 -7.56
C TYR A 244 -8.32 3.36 -7.98
N LEU A 245 -7.05 3.72 -8.18
CA LEU A 245 -6.69 5.08 -8.64
C LEU A 245 -7.37 5.45 -9.97
N LEU A 246 -7.49 4.48 -10.88
CA LEU A 246 -8.19 4.63 -12.15
C LEU A 246 -9.70 4.85 -11.98
N THR A 247 -10.33 4.16 -11.05
CA THR A 247 -11.79 4.13 -10.88
C THR A 247 -12.31 5.07 -9.79
N ARG A 248 -11.43 5.60 -8.92
CA ARG A 248 -11.85 6.50 -7.83
C ARG A 248 -12.52 7.77 -8.37
N PRO A 249 -13.57 8.27 -7.71
CA PRO A 249 -14.16 9.56 -8.01
C PRO A 249 -13.13 10.68 -7.94
N SER A 250 -13.29 11.75 -8.73
CA SER A 250 -12.47 12.96 -8.56
C SER A 250 -12.72 13.58 -7.19
N LEU A 251 -11.72 14.30 -6.66
CA LEU A 251 -11.96 15.18 -5.51
C LEU A 251 -12.95 16.29 -5.91
N PRO A 252 -13.70 16.85 -4.95
CA PRO A 252 -14.49 18.06 -5.17
C PRO A 252 -13.61 19.18 -5.73
N GLU A 253 -14.15 20.07 -6.56
CA GLU A 253 -13.39 21.22 -7.10
C GLU A 253 -13.13 22.29 -6.03
#